data_AF-A0A1B6M7J5-F1
#
_entry.id   AF-A0A1B6M7J5-F1
#
_cell.length_a   1.000
_cell.length_b   1.000
_cell.length_c   1.000
_cell.angle_alpha   90.00
_cell.angle_beta   90.00
_cell.angle_gamma   90.00
#
_symmetry.space_group_name_H-M   'P 1'
#
loop_
_entity.id
_entity.type
_entity.pdbx_description
1 polymer ?
#
loop_
_entity_poly.entity_id
_entity_poly.type
_entity_poly.pdbx_seq_one_letter_code
_entity_poly.pdbx_strand_id
1 'polypeptide(L)'
;MTIIVFLIDTSASMNQRGYLGGRPTLLDVAKGAVETFVKVRQRSPESRGDRYMLMTFEDPPNNIKAGWKENLATFMNELKNLQCQGMTMMGAALKHAFDVLNINRMQTGIDTYGQGRCPFFLEPSVIVVITDGSKLSNTSGVQEDFNLPMHSPIPGSEMTREPFRWDQRLFSLVLRMSGTPALDRDTGLVPSDTSPIDAMCEVTGGRSYSITSQRMLMQCIDSLVLKVQSGVVINFEKIGPDPTPVTNENSREG
;
A
#
# COMPACT_ATOMS: atom_id res chain seq x y z
N MET A 1 -7.58 11.00 -12.36
CA MET A 1 -6.20 10.51 -12.43
C MET A 1 -5.86 9.98 -11.06
N THR A 2 -5.51 8.70 -10.94
CA THR A 2 -5.08 8.09 -9.67
C THR A 2 -3.59 7.79 -9.75
N ILE A 3 -2.84 8.11 -8.70
CA ILE A 3 -1.43 7.76 -8.62
C ILE A 3 -1.33 6.43 -7.87
N ILE A 4 -0.74 5.41 -8.49
CA ILE A 4 -0.56 4.08 -7.90
C ILE A 4 0.93 3.86 -7.71
N VAL A 5 1.37 3.83 -6.46
CA VAL A 5 2.77 3.59 -6.09
C VAL A 5 2.92 2.14 -5.66
N PHE A 6 3.73 1.39 -6.40
CA PHE A 6 4.18 0.07 -5.96
C PHE A 6 5.47 0.23 -5.18
N LEU A 7 5.42 -0.09 -3.89
CA LEU A 7 6.58 -0.13 -3.02
C LEU A 7 6.96 -1.60 -2.81
N ILE A 8 7.98 -2.05 -3.52
CA ILE A 8 8.40 -3.46 -3.52
C ILE A 8 9.58 -3.62 -2.58
N ASP A 9 9.43 -4.51 -1.60
CA ASP A 9 10.54 -4.98 -0.80
C ASP A 9 11.53 -5.74 -1.70
N THR A 10 12.73 -5.20 -1.80
CA THR A 10 13.85 -5.82 -2.51
C THR A 10 14.89 -6.36 -1.55
N SER A 11 14.60 -6.47 -0.25
CA SER A 11 15.58 -6.96 0.73
C SER A 11 16.01 -8.41 0.45
N ALA A 12 17.14 -8.82 1.04
CA ALA A 12 17.70 -10.15 0.83
C ALA A 12 16.74 -11.28 1.26
N SER A 13 15.81 -11.05 2.19
CA SER A 13 14.85 -12.03 2.66
C SER A 13 13.80 -12.41 1.61
N MET A 14 13.55 -11.54 0.63
CA MET A 14 12.68 -11.80 -0.52
C MET A 14 13.22 -12.86 -1.50
N ASN A 15 14.47 -13.33 -1.32
CA ASN A 15 15.03 -14.48 -2.05
C ASN A 15 14.51 -15.84 -1.57
N GLN A 16 13.72 -15.88 -0.50
CA GLN A 16 13.06 -17.11 -0.06
C GLN A 16 12.17 -17.67 -1.17
N ARG A 17 12.04 -19.00 -1.22
CA ARG A 17 11.29 -19.70 -2.27
C ARG A 17 10.00 -20.28 -1.70
N GLY A 18 8.89 -19.97 -2.36
CA GLY A 18 7.58 -20.54 -2.02
C GLY A 18 7.39 -21.94 -2.62
N TYR A 19 6.46 -22.69 -2.04
CA TYR A 19 5.97 -23.96 -2.56
C TYR A 19 5.01 -23.75 -3.74
N LEU A 20 5.51 -23.16 -4.83
CA LEU A 20 4.76 -22.98 -6.08
C LEU A 20 5.49 -23.70 -7.22
N GLY A 21 4.76 -24.02 -8.29
CA GLY A 21 5.34 -24.59 -9.50
C GLY A 21 6.49 -23.72 -10.03
N GLY A 22 7.66 -24.32 -10.26
CA GLY A 22 8.88 -23.60 -10.65
C GLY A 22 9.73 -23.05 -9.50
N ARG A 23 9.29 -23.18 -8.23
CA ARG A 23 9.96 -22.65 -7.02
C ARG A 23 10.44 -21.20 -7.16
N PRO A 24 9.53 -20.27 -7.55
CA PRO A 24 9.87 -18.85 -7.68
C PRO A 24 10.29 -18.26 -6.33
N THR A 25 11.10 -17.20 -6.38
CA THR A 25 11.38 -16.39 -5.19
C THR A 25 10.16 -15.54 -4.81
N LEU A 26 10.09 -15.03 -3.58
CA LEU A 26 9.04 -14.10 -3.18
C LEU A 26 9.06 -12.83 -4.03
N LEU A 27 10.24 -12.36 -4.45
CA LEU A 27 10.35 -11.23 -5.38
C LEU A 27 9.74 -11.56 -6.76
N ASP A 28 9.94 -12.77 -7.28
CA ASP A 28 9.32 -13.16 -8.56
C ASP A 28 7.79 -13.17 -8.45
N VAL A 29 7.26 -13.62 -7.31
CA VAL A 29 5.82 -13.57 -7.04
C VAL A 29 5.33 -12.12 -6.90
N ALA A 30 6.09 -11.24 -6.22
CA ALA A 30 5.78 -9.82 -6.11
C ALA A 30 5.73 -9.15 -7.50
N LYS A 31 6.72 -9.40 -8.37
CA LYS A 31 6.72 -8.91 -9.76
C LYS A 31 5.48 -9.39 -10.52
N GLY A 32 5.17 -10.69 -10.42
CA GLY A 32 3.98 -11.27 -11.05
C GLY A 32 2.67 -10.68 -10.52
N ALA A 33 2.59 -10.37 -9.22
CA ALA A 33 1.44 -9.71 -8.61
C ALA A 33 1.22 -8.31 -9.20
N VAL A 34 2.28 -7.51 -9.32
CA VAL A 34 2.22 -6.17 -9.92
C VAL A 34 1.81 -6.25 -11.38
N GLU A 35 2.41 -7.15 -12.18
CA GLU A 35 2.01 -7.32 -13.58
C GLU A 35 0.53 -7.70 -13.71
N THR A 36 0.05 -8.58 -12.84
CA THR A 36 -1.34 -9.03 -12.86
C THR A 36 -2.28 -7.90 -12.43
N PHE A 37 -1.93 -7.15 -11.39
CA PHE A 37 -2.68 -5.98 -10.97
C PHE A 37 -2.85 -4.98 -12.11
N VAL A 38 -1.76 -4.62 -12.79
CA VAL A 38 -1.80 -3.67 -13.92
C VAL A 38 -2.72 -4.20 -15.02
N LYS A 39 -2.60 -5.48 -15.38
CA LYS A 39 -3.46 -6.12 -16.40
C LYS A 39 -4.94 -6.12 -16.01
N VAL A 40 -5.26 -6.41 -14.75
CA VAL A 40 -6.65 -6.41 -14.25
C VAL A 40 -7.20 -4.99 -14.21
N ARG A 41 -6.41 -4.02 -13.72
CA ARG A 41 -6.78 -2.60 -13.65
C ARG A 41 -7.06 -2.01 -15.03
N GLN A 42 -6.27 -2.36 -16.03
CA GLN A 42 -6.46 -1.93 -17.42
C GLN A 42 -7.80 -2.37 -18.05
N ARG A 43 -8.51 -3.33 -17.46
CA ARG A 43 -9.87 -3.70 -17.89
C ARG A 43 -10.91 -2.62 -17.55
N SER A 44 -10.65 -1.81 -16.53
CA SER A 44 -11.53 -0.71 -16.14
C SER A 44 -11.28 0.52 -17.02
N PRO A 45 -12.33 1.20 -17.53
CA PRO A 45 -12.18 2.43 -18.32
C PRO A 45 -11.57 3.59 -17.51
N GLU A 46 -11.73 3.58 -16.18
CA GLU A 46 -11.17 4.59 -15.28
C GLU A 46 -9.64 4.56 -15.22
N SER A 47 -9.03 3.45 -15.65
CA SER A 47 -7.58 3.24 -15.61
C SER A 47 -6.79 4.06 -16.63
N ARG A 48 -7.45 4.65 -17.63
CA ARG A 48 -6.79 5.40 -18.73
C ARG A 48 -6.00 6.62 -18.23
N GLY A 49 -6.37 7.15 -17.07
CA GLY A 49 -5.70 8.28 -16.45
C GLY A 49 -4.83 7.90 -15.26
N ASP A 50 -4.59 6.62 -14.99
CA ASP A 50 -3.75 6.19 -13.86
C ASP A 50 -2.27 6.34 -14.17
N ARG A 51 -1.50 6.73 -13.16
CA ARG A 51 -0.03 6.78 -13.23
C ARG A 51 0.57 5.77 -12.28
N TYR A 52 1.58 5.05 -12.75
CA TYR A 52 2.26 4.02 -11.97
C TYR A 52 3.65 4.51 -11.58
N MET A 53 3.98 4.37 -10.30
CA MET A 53 5.31 4.64 -9.78
C MET A 53 5.87 3.36 -9.17
N LEU A 54 7.16 3.13 -9.33
CA LEU A 54 7.87 1.98 -8.76
C LEU A 54 8.94 2.49 -7.81
N MET A 55 8.84 2.06 -6.56
CA MET A 55 9.79 2.37 -5.51
C MET A 55 10.25 1.08 -4.81
N THR A 56 11.47 1.09 -4.29
CA THR A 56 12.08 -0.02 -3.55
C THR A 56 12.51 0.42 -2.15
N PHE A 57 12.99 -0.53 -1.34
CA PHE A 57 13.49 -0.28 0.02
C PHE A 57 14.96 0.22 0.06
N GLU A 58 15.53 0.56 -1.09
CA GLU A 58 16.86 1.16 -1.17
C GLU A 58 16.87 2.59 -0.60
N ASP A 59 18.05 3.12 -0.33
CA ASP A 59 18.20 4.51 0.08
C ASP A 59 18.06 5.46 -1.12
N PRO A 60 17.56 6.69 -0.91
CA PRO A 60 17.57 7.73 -1.94
C PRO A 60 18.99 8.04 -2.43
N PRO A 61 19.19 8.30 -3.73
CA PRO A 61 18.18 8.47 -4.78
C PRO A 61 17.77 7.17 -5.51
N ASN A 62 18.39 6.03 -5.19
CA ASN A 62 18.20 4.78 -5.95
C ASN A 62 16.87 4.08 -5.66
N ASN A 63 16.16 4.53 -4.63
CA ASN A 63 14.86 4.01 -4.22
C ASN A 63 13.75 4.22 -5.26
N ILE A 64 13.84 5.23 -6.12
CA ILE A 64 12.86 5.48 -7.19
C ILE A 64 13.36 4.80 -8.47
N LYS A 65 12.66 3.75 -8.90
CA LYS A 65 12.98 3.05 -10.15
C LYS A 65 12.17 3.60 -11.32
N ALA A 66 10.89 3.89 -11.08
CA ALA A 66 10.04 4.57 -12.06
C ALA A 66 9.27 5.70 -11.37
N GLY A 67 9.54 6.94 -11.78
CA GLY A 67 8.94 8.16 -11.22
C GLY A 67 7.63 8.57 -11.88
N TRP A 68 7.07 9.70 -11.46
CA TRP A 68 5.75 10.18 -11.90
C TRP A 68 5.65 10.57 -13.39
N LYS A 69 6.79 10.84 -14.03
CA LYS A 69 6.90 11.22 -15.45
C LYS A 69 7.08 10.03 -16.39
N GLU A 70 7.36 8.84 -15.84
CA GLU A 70 7.69 7.67 -16.63
C GLU A 70 6.45 7.03 -17.25
N ASN A 71 6.64 6.40 -18.40
CA ASN A 71 5.58 5.65 -19.07
C ASN A 71 5.47 4.22 -18.53
N LEU A 72 4.39 3.53 -18.88
CA LEU A 72 4.15 2.16 -18.42
C LEU A 72 5.22 1.16 -18.94
N ALA A 73 5.81 1.40 -20.11
CA ALA A 73 6.84 0.53 -20.65
C ALA A 73 8.14 0.60 -19.83
N THR A 74 8.58 1.80 -19.45
CA THR A 74 9.71 2.00 -18.53
C THR A 74 9.42 1.35 -17.19
N PHE A 75 8.22 1.57 -16.62
CA PHE A 75 7.79 0.93 -15.38
C PHE A 75 7.90 -0.61 -15.43
N MET A 76 7.38 -1.23 -16.50
CA MET A 76 7.42 -2.69 -16.65
C MET A 76 8.84 -3.22 -16.90
N ASN A 77 9.70 -2.44 -17.54
CA ASN A 77 11.11 -2.79 -17.71
C ASN A 77 11.86 -2.78 -16.38
N GLU A 78 11.72 -1.70 -15.60
CA GLU A 78 12.33 -1.58 -14.28
C GLU A 78 11.83 -2.64 -13.31
N LEU A 79 10.53 -2.95 -13.34
CA LEU A 79 9.93 -4.04 -12.55
C LEU A 79 10.61 -5.39 -12.81
N LYS A 80 10.89 -5.71 -14.09
CA LYS A 80 11.56 -6.95 -14.46
C LYS A 80 12.99 -7.01 -13.94
N ASN A 81 13.70 -5.88 -14.00
CA ASN A 81 15.11 -5.77 -13.62
C ASN A 81 15.35 -5.65 -12.11
N LEU A 82 14.31 -5.59 -11.27
CA LEU A 82 14.50 -5.58 -9.81
C LEU A 82 15.29 -6.81 -9.34
N GLN A 83 16.21 -6.58 -8.41
CA GLN A 83 17.02 -7.62 -7.79
C GLN A 83 16.86 -7.55 -6.27
N CYS A 84 16.95 -8.71 -5.61
CA CYS A 84 16.94 -8.77 -4.16
C CYS A 84 18.31 -8.32 -3.62
N GLN A 85 18.37 -7.12 -3.06
CA GLN A 85 19.54 -6.53 -2.42
C GLN A 85 19.14 -5.64 -1.23
N GLY A 86 19.97 -5.65 -0.20
CA GLY A 86 19.84 -4.75 0.94
C GLY A 86 19.00 -5.31 2.10
N MET A 87 18.64 -4.40 3.00
CA MET A 87 17.94 -4.66 4.27
C MET A 87 16.49 -4.21 4.20
N THR A 88 15.69 -4.65 5.16
CA THR A 88 14.24 -4.40 5.21
C THR A 88 13.93 -3.04 5.84
N MET A 89 14.33 -1.95 5.16
CA MET A 89 14.20 -0.56 5.63
C MET A 89 12.79 0.02 5.39
N MET A 90 11.75 -0.71 5.81
CA MET A 90 10.35 -0.38 5.46
C MET A 90 9.92 1.01 5.91
N GLY A 91 10.31 1.46 7.11
CA GLY A 91 9.93 2.77 7.65
C GLY A 91 10.50 3.93 6.82
N ALA A 92 11.78 3.85 6.46
CA ALA A 92 12.42 4.84 5.59
C ALA A 92 11.80 4.83 4.19
N ALA A 93 11.62 3.64 3.61
CA ALA A 93 11.06 3.48 2.27
C ALA A 93 9.63 4.05 2.16
N LEU A 94 8.78 3.75 3.15
CA LEU A 94 7.40 4.26 3.19
C LEU A 94 7.36 5.78 3.40
N LYS A 95 8.22 6.30 4.29
CA LYS A 95 8.38 7.75 4.47
C LYS A 95 8.76 8.43 3.15
N HIS A 96 9.74 7.89 2.43
CA HIS A 96 10.15 8.43 1.14
C HIS A 96 9.03 8.36 0.09
N ALA A 97 8.19 7.32 0.11
CA ALA A 97 7.03 7.23 -0.76
C ALA A 97 6.02 8.36 -0.50
N PHE A 98 5.71 8.62 0.78
CA PHE A 98 4.85 9.74 1.18
C PHE A 98 5.46 11.10 0.83
N ASP A 99 6.75 11.29 1.09
CA ASP A 99 7.49 12.50 0.76
C ASP A 99 7.39 12.83 -0.75
N VAL A 100 7.61 11.84 -1.61
CA VAL A 100 7.52 12.00 -3.08
C VAL A 100 6.10 12.36 -3.52
N LEU A 101 5.08 11.71 -2.96
CA LEU A 101 3.69 12.04 -3.25
C LEU A 101 3.37 13.48 -2.81
N ASN A 102 3.79 13.87 -1.60
CA ASN A 102 3.55 15.21 -1.06
C ASN A 102 4.27 16.30 -1.86
N ILE A 103 5.46 16.03 -2.40
CA ILE A 103 6.16 16.97 -3.30
C ILE A 103 5.33 17.22 -4.57
N ASN A 104 4.70 16.19 -5.15
CA ASN A 104 3.83 16.36 -6.31
C ASN A 104 2.60 17.21 -5.98
N ARG A 105 1.99 16.99 -4.82
CA ARG A 105 0.86 17.80 -4.33
C ARG A 105 1.22 19.27 -4.13
N MET A 106 2.44 19.54 -3.64
CA MET A 106 2.93 20.91 -3.49
C MET A 106 3.11 21.60 -4.84
N GLN A 107 3.54 20.88 -5.88
CA GLN A 107 3.67 21.43 -7.23
C GLN A 107 2.30 21.81 -7.83
N THR A 108 1.25 21.04 -7.52
CA THR A 108 -0.11 21.32 -7.97
C THR A 108 -0.82 22.35 -7.09
N GLY A 109 -0.32 22.60 -5.87
CA GLY A 109 -0.83 23.62 -4.97
C GLY A 109 -2.18 23.29 -4.34
N ILE A 110 -2.53 22.00 -4.25
CA ILE A 110 -3.85 21.55 -3.77
C ILE A 110 -4.04 21.67 -2.25
N ASP A 111 -2.95 21.69 -1.48
CA ASP A 111 -2.99 21.85 -0.03
C ASP A 111 -3.07 23.36 0.33
N THR A 112 -4.29 23.86 0.53
CA THR A 112 -4.60 25.28 0.75
C THR A 112 -4.80 25.63 2.22
N TYR A 113 -3.78 25.43 3.06
CA TYR A 113 -3.89 25.59 4.53
C TYR A 113 -4.45 26.95 5.02
N GLY A 114 -4.35 28.01 4.23
CA GLY A 114 -4.91 29.33 4.54
C GLY A 114 -6.36 29.57 4.07
N GLN A 115 -6.94 28.68 3.26
CA GLN A 115 -8.28 28.85 2.64
C GLN A 115 -9.27 27.75 3.04
N GLY A 116 -8.89 26.89 3.99
CA GLY A 116 -9.68 25.73 4.39
C GLY A 116 -9.31 24.46 3.62
N ARG A 117 -10.08 23.39 3.81
CA ARG A 117 -9.89 22.12 3.08
C ARG A 117 -11.00 21.95 2.05
N CYS A 118 -10.62 21.67 0.80
CA CYS A 118 -11.56 21.48 -0.30
C CYS A 118 -11.66 19.98 -0.68
N PRO A 119 -12.77 19.27 -0.37
CA PRO A 119 -12.93 17.85 -0.68
C PRO A 119 -12.98 17.45 -2.15
N PHE A 120 -13.08 18.43 -3.04
CA PHE A 120 -13.08 18.23 -4.48
C PHE A 120 -11.70 18.43 -5.12
N PHE A 121 -10.72 18.98 -4.39
CA PHE A 121 -9.33 19.07 -4.85
C PHE A 121 -8.55 17.86 -4.37
N LEU A 122 -8.68 16.77 -5.13
CA LEU A 122 -8.10 15.47 -4.81
C LEU A 122 -6.97 15.12 -5.76
N GLU A 123 -5.92 14.53 -5.19
CA GLU A 123 -4.88 13.82 -5.93
C GLU A 123 -4.81 12.40 -5.36
N PRO A 124 -5.82 11.57 -5.68
CA PRO A 124 -6.00 10.28 -5.04
C PRO A 124 -4.78 9.40 -5.33
N SER A 125 -4.16 8.92 -4.25
CA SER A 125 -2.95 8.12 -4.33
C SER A 125 -3.09 6.83 -3.54
N VAL A 126 -2.68 5.71 -4.13
CA VAL A 126 -2.70 4.40 -3.50
C VAL A 126 -1.30 3.84 -3.47
N ILE A 127 -0.80 3.55 -2.28
CA ILE A 127 0.47 2.86 -2.08
C ILE A 127 0.18 1.38 -1.85
N VAL A 128 0.78 0.53 -2.67
CA VAL A 128 0.71 -0.93 -2.54
C VAL A 128 2.10 -1.42 -2.15
N VAL A 129 2.26 -1.77 -0.88
CA VAL A 129 3.48 -2.34 -0.34
C VAL A 129 3.45 -3.84 -0.55
N ILE A 130 4.53 -4.42 -1.07
CA ILE A 130 4.68 -5.89 -1.16
C ILE A 130 5.94 -6.28 -0.40
N THR A 131 5.79 -7.12 0.61
CA THR A 131 6.89 -7.55 1.50
C THR A 131 6.68 -9.01 1.92
N ASP A 132 7.72 -9.65 2.45
CA ASP A 132 7.62 -11.01 3.02
C ASP A 132 7.11 -11.01 4.47
N GLY A 133 6.99 -9.85 5.12
CA GLY A 133 6.56 -9.73 6.52
C GLY A 133 7.55 -10.32 7.51
N SER A 134 8.80 -10.53 7.09
CA SER A 134 9.88 -10.94 7.97
C SER A 134 10.28 -9.80 8.91
N LYS A 135 11.22 -10.06 9.83
CA LYS A 135 11.62 -9.06 10.82
C LYS A 135 12.25 -7.84 10.13
N LEU A 136 11.84 -6.64 10.54
CA LEU A 136 12.38 -5.39 10.02
C LEU A 136 13.84 -5.26 10.44
N SER A 137 14.74 -5.10 9.47
CA SER A 137 16.19 -5.04 9.69
C SER A 137 16.75 -3.71 9.20
N ASN A 138 17.64 -3.12 9.99
CA ASN A 138 18.41 -1.94 9.63
C ASN A 138 19.89 -2.12 9.96
N THR A 139 20.72 -1.12 9.64
CA THR A 139 22.16 -1.12 9.93
C THR A 139 22.49 -1.29 11.42
N SER A 140 21.57 -0.93 12.32
CA SER A 140 21.74 -0.97 13.78
C SER A 140 21.21 -2.26 14.41
N GLY A 141 20.49 -3.10 13.66
CA GLY A 141 19.95 -4.37 14.13
C GLY A 141 18.55 -4.66 13.63
N VAL A 142 17.88 -5.57 14.33
CA VAL A 142 16.49 -5.96 14.05
C VAL A 142 15.57 -5.11 14.92
N GLN A 143 14.63 -4.40 14.28
CA GLN A 143 13.62 -3.61 14.96
C GLN A 143 12.33 -4.41 15.11
N GLU A 144 11.77 -4.43 16.31
CA GLU A 144 10.45 -5.01 16.57
C GLU A 144 9.33 -3.98 16.35
N ASP A 145 9.61 -2.70 16.59
CA ASP A 145 8.66 -1.61 16.42
C ASP A 145 8.80 -0.93 15.06
N PHE A 146 7.67 -0.70 14.41
CA PHE A 146 7.59 0.08 13.18
C PHE A 146 7.26 1.54 13.51
N ASN A 147 8.26 2.40 13.48
CA ASN A 147 8.09 3.84 13.64
C ASN A 147 8.52 4.57 12.37
N LEU A 148 7.62 5.38 11.83
CA LEU A 148 7.97 6.29 10.73
C LEU A 148 8.78 7.47 11.27
N PRO A 149 9.93 7.81 10.67
CA PRO A 149 10.63 9.04 11.01
C PRO A 149 9.74 10.24 10.67
N MET A 150 9.23 10.95 11.67
CA MET A 150 8.28 12.06 11.46
C MET A 150 8.94 13.36 10.97
N HIS A 151 10.27 13.45 10.99
CA HIS A 151 10.97 14.62 10.46
C HIS A 151 11.09 14.51 8.94
N SER A 152 10.27 15.29 8.22
CA SER A 152 10.45 15.49 6.79
C SER A 152 11.24 16.78 6.53
N PRO A 153 12.29 16.75 5.68
CA PRO A 153 13.01 17.96 5.29
C PRO A 153 12.24 18.79 4.24
N ILE A 154 11.01 18.41 3.91
CA ILE A 154 10.20 19.09 2.89
C ILE A 154 9.66 20.41 3.47
N PRO A 155 9.90 21.57 2.82
CA PRO A 155 9.31 22.84 3.23
C PRO A 155 7.78 22.77 3.27
N GLY A 156 7.15 23.27 4.32
CA GLY A 156 5.68 23.22 4.49
C GLY A 156 5.17 21.91 5.09
N SER A 157 6.05 20.93 5.34
CA SER A 157 5.67 19.71 6.08
C SER A 157 5.30 20.00 7.53
N GLU A 158 5.81 21.09 8.11
CA GLU A 158 5.45 21.57 9.45
C GLU A 158 3.97 21.91 9.61
N MET A 159 3.26 22.17 8.51
CA MET A 159 1.83 22.48 8.52
C MET A 159 0.95 21.25 8.69
N THR A 160 1.53 20.04 8.64
CA THR A 160 0.82 18.76 8.81
C THR A 160 1.59 17.85 9.75
N ARG A 161 0.90 17.31 10.76
CA ARG A 161 1.55 16.42 11.74
C ARG A 161 1.88 15.05 11.16
N GLU A 162 1.00 14.54 10.31
CA GLU A 162 1.08 13.19 9.75
C GLU A 162 1.84 13.19 8.42
N PRO A 163 2.57 12.10 8.09
CA PRO A 163 3.31 12.01 6.83
C PRO A 163 2.40 11.79 5.61
N PHE A 164 1.17 11.31 5.83
CA PHE A 164 0.19 11.02 4.77
C PHE A 164 -0.91 12.08 4.70
N ARG A 165 -1.70 12.01 3.63
CA ARG A 165 -2.86 12.88 3.36
C ARG A 165 -4.15 12.07 3.38
N TRP A 166 -5.27 12.77 3.59
CA TRP A 166 -6.62 12.21 3.63
C TRP A 166 -7.09 11.46 2.37
N ASP A 167 -6.44 11.67 1.23
CA ASP A 167 -6.70 11.03 -0.06
C ASP A 167 -5.57 10.06 -0.47
N GLN A 168 -4.67 9.72 0.48
CA GLN A 168 -3.63 8.71 0.33
C GLN A 168 -4.00 7.44 1.10
N ARG A 169 -4.06 6.30 0.42
CA ARG A 169 -4.38 5.00 1.02
C ARG A 169 -3.21 4.04 0.95
N LEU A 170 -2.95 3.29 2.02
CA LEU A 170 -1.90 2.27 2.08
C LEU A 170 -2.51 0.87 2.14
N PHE A 171 -2.13 0.02 1.19
CA PHE A 171 -2.41 -1.41 1.24
C PHE A 171 -1.10 -2.19 1.30
N SER A 172 -1.08 -3.26 2.07
CA SER A 172 0.08 -4.14 2.19
C SER A 172 -0.26 -5.55 1.77
N LEU A 173 0.58 -6.15 0.93
CA LEU A 173 0.53 -7.55 0.53
C LEU A 173 1.71 -8.24 1.19
N VAL A 174 1.42 -8.97 2.27
CA VAL A 174 2.43 -9.71 3.03
C VAL A 174 2.48 -11.14 2.53
N LEU A 175 3.57 -11.48 1.83
CA LEU A 175 3.77 -12.76 1.17
C LEU A 175 4.26 -13.84 2.16
N ARG A 176 3.34 -14.37 2.97
CA ARG A 176 3.59 -15.50 3.89
C ARG A 176 3.49 -16.87 3.21
N MET A 177 4.10 -17.01 2.04
CA MET A 177 4.11 -18.28 1.30
C MET A 177 5.16 -19.22 1.88
N SER A 178 4.72 -20.38 2.40
CA SER A 178 5.62 -21.40 2.93
C SER A 178 6.33 -22.17 1.79
N GLY A 179 7.51 -22.71 2.09
CA GLY A 179 8.21 -23.70 1.26
C GLY A 179 7.63 -25.11 1.35
N THR A 180 6.65 -25.32 2.24
CA THR A 180 5.85 -26.55 2.35
C THR A 180 4.43 -26.30 1.84
N PRO A 181 3.70 -27.34 1.39
CA PRO A 181 2.29 -27.20 1.03
C PRO A 181 1.50 -26.58 2.19
N ALA A 182 0.64 -25.61 1.86
CA ALA A 182 -0.28 -25.02 2.82
C ALA A 182 -1.27 -26.08 3.31
N LEU A 183 -1.41 -26.21 4.64
CA LEU A 183 -2.34 -27.15 5.28
C LEU A 183 -3.75 -26.54 5.43
N ASP A 184 -3.87 -25.20 5.39
CA ASP A 184 -5.13 -24.50 5.60
C ASP A 184 -6.03 -24.49 4.37
N ARG A 185 -7.33 -24.70 4.61
CA ARG A 185 -8.38 -24.59 3.59
C ARG A 185 -8.82 -23.14 3.46
N ASP A 186 -8.73 -22.60 2.24
CA ASP A 186 -9.17 -21.25 1.86
C ASP A 186 -10.59 -20.93 2.37
N THR A 187 -10.73 -20.00 3.29
CA THR A 187 -12.02 -19.46 3.76
C THR A 187 -12.64 -18.42 2.83
N GLY A 188 -12.17 -18.30 1.59
CA GLY A 188 -12.69 -17.35 0.57
C GLY A 188 -12.40 -15.87 0.84
N LEU A 189 -12.12 -15.49 2.10
CA LEU A 189 -11.69 -14.17 2.53
C LEU A 189 -10.21 -14.19 2.90
N VAL A 190 -9.45 -13.24 2.34
CA VAL A 190 -8.04 -13.04 2.70
C VAL A 190 -7.97 -12.37 4.08
N PRO A 191 -7.28 -12.97 5.08
CA PRO A 191 -7.16 -12.40 6.41
C PRO A 191 -6.25 -11.17 6.41
N SER A 192 -6.44 -10.30 7.41
CA SER A 192 -5.47 -9.22 7.66
C SER A 192 -4.18 -9.80 8.23
N ASP A 193 -3.06 -9.15 7.95
CA ASP A 193 -1.79 -9.52 8.53
C ASP A 193 -1.64 -8.94 9.95
N THR A 194 -0.92 -9.62 10.84
CA THR A 194 -0.67 -9.14 12.21
C THR A 194 0.64 -8.35 12.35
N SER A 195 1.28 -8.00 11.23
CA SER A 195 2.52 -7.23 11.23
C SER A 195 2.28 -5.75 11.59
N PRO A 196 3.33 -5.05 12.05
CA PRO A 196 3.24 -3.63 12.41
C PRO A 196 2.75 -2.70 11.28
N ILE A 197 2.79 -3.12 10.00
CA ILE A 197 2.26 -2.34 8.89
C ILE A 197 0.73 -2.22 8.92
N ASP A 198 0.04 -3.15 9.57
CA ASP A 198 -1.43 -3.20 9.56
C ASP A 198 -2.03 -1.93 10.21
N ALA A 199 -1.45 -1.47 11.32
CA ALA A 199 -1.86 -0.22 11.97
C ALA A 199 -1.72 0.99 11.03
N MET A 200 -0.66 1.05 10.22
CA MET A 200 -0.47 2.14 9.25
C MET A 200 -1.45 2.03 8.08
N CYS A 201 -1.74 0.81 7.63
CA CYS A 201 -2.78 0.55 6.64
C CYS A 201 -4.15 1.02 7.14
N GLU A 202 -4.51 0.71 8.39
CA GLU A 202 -5.80 1.09 8.98
C GLU A 202 -5.95 2.61 9.09
N VAL A 203 -4.94 3.31 9.61
CA VAL A 203 -4.96 4.77 9.79
C VAL A 203 -5.11 5.53 8.47
N THR A 204 -4.59 4.99 7.36
CA THR A 204 -4.75 5.57 6.01
C THR A 204 -6.04 5.12 5.29
N GLY A 205 -6.93 4.40 5.97
CA GLY A 205 -8.18 3.87 5.39
C GLY A 205 -7.97 2.70 4.42
N GLY A 206 -6.82 2.04 4.50
CA GLY A 206 -6.47 0.84 3.75
C GLY A 206 -6.53 -0.44 4.59
N ARG A 207 -5.77 -1.46 4.18
CA ARG A 207 -5.77 -2.79 4.83
C ARG A 207 -4.51 -3.59 4.47
N SER A 208 -3.97 -4.36 5.41
CA SER A 208 -2.97 -5.39 5.11
C SER A 208 -3.61 -6.73 4.73
N TYR A 209 -2.95 -7.50 3.88
CA TYR A 209 -3.40 -8.82 3.43
C TYR A 209 -2.30 -9.85 3.70
N SER A 210 -2.64 -10.90 4.44
CA SER A 210 -1.73 -12.03 4.67
C SER A 210 -1.94 -13.09 3.61
N ILE A 211 -0.95 -13.27 2.74
CA ILE A 211 -1.04 -14.07 1.52
C ILE A 211 -0.21 -15.34 1.67
N THR A 212 -0.89 -16.48 1.76
CA THR A 212 -0.23 -17.79 1.92
C THR A 212 -0.22 -18.64 0.65
N SER A 213 -1.06 -18.29 -0.34
CA SER A 213 -1.21 -19.03 -1.59
C SER A 213 -1.36 -18.13 -2.81
N GLN A 214 -1.02 -18.66 -3.99
CA GLN A 214 -1.20 -17.95 -5.26
C GLN A 214 -2.67 -17.61 -5.54
N ARG A 215 -3.60 -18.46 -5.09
CA ARG A 215 -5.03 -18.21 -5.25
C ARG A 215 -5.48 -17.03 -4.40
N MET A 216 -5.05 -16.97 -3.14
CA MET A 216 -5.32 -15.82 -2.26
C MET A 216 -4.72 -14.54 -2.81
N LEU A 217 -3.52 -14.60 -3.40
CA LEU A 217 -2.92 -13.45 -4.08
C LEU A 217 -3.82 -12.90 -5.19
N MET A 218 -4.35 -13.77 -6.05
CA MET A 218 -5.26 -13.34 -7.12
C MET A 218 -6.55 -12.72 -6.59
N GLN A 219 -7.17 -13.35 -5.58
CA GLN A 219 -8.36 -12.80 -4.92
C GLN A 219 -8.10 -11.44 -4.27
N CYS A 220 -6.93 -11.27 -3.65
CA CYS A 220 -6.49 -10.02 -3.06
C CYS A 220 -6.33 -8.93 -4.14
N ILE A 221 -5.71 -9.26 -5.27
CA ILE A 221 -5.52 -8.33 -6.40
C ILE A 221 -6.88 -7.86 -6.94
N ASP A 222 -7.82 -8.79 -7.17
CA ASP A 222 -9.15 -8.45 -7.65
C ASP A 222 -9.89 -7.53 -6.65
N SER A 223 -9.80 -7.83 -5.36
CA SER A 223 -10.38 -6.97 -4.31
C SER A 223 -9.71 -5.59 -4.24
N LEU A 224 -8.39 -5.53 -4.38
CA LEU A 224 -7.62 -4.30 -4.30
C LEU A 224 -7.92 -3.37 -5.47
N VAL A 225 -8.04 -3.90 -6.69
CA VAL A 225 -8.39 -3.11 -7.88
C VAL A 225 -9.73 -2.38 -7.71
N LEU A 226 -10.71 -3.02 -7.05
CA LEU A 226 -12.01 -2.42 -6.74
C LEU A 226 -11.94 -1.31 -5.68
N LYS A 227 -10.94 -1.36 -4.79
CA LYS A 227 -10.73 -0.37 -3.72
C LYS A 227 -9.95 0.87 -4.16
N VAL A 228 -9.31 0.80 -5.32
CA VAL A 228 -8.58 1.92 -5.93
C VAL A 228 -9.60 2.86 -6.59
N GLN A 229 -10.23 3.68 -5.75
CA GLN A 229 -11.22 4.67 -6.12
C GLN A 229 -10.79 6.04 -5.61
N SER A 230 -11.18 7.10 -6.33
CA SER A 230 -10.99 8.46 -5.85
C SER A 230 -11.88 8.70 -4.63
N GLY A 231 -11.31 9.19 -3.55
CA GLY A 231 -12.08 9.49 -2.35
C GLY A 231 -11.23 10.05 -1.24
N VAL A 232 -11.92 10.50 -0.19
CA VAL A 232 -11.31 11.03 1.03
C VAL A 232 -11.60 10.09 2.19
N VAL A 233 -10.69 10.07 3.15
CA VAL A 233 -10.84 9.36 4.42
C VAL A 233 -11.22 10.39 5.49
N ILE A 234 -12.30 10.10 6.21
CA ILE A 234 -12.80 10.92 7.32
C ILE A 234 -12.98 9.99 8.51
N ASN A 235 -12.37 10.34 9.64
CA ASN A 235 -12.55 9.61 10.88
C ASN A 235 -13.81 10.12 11.60
N PHE A 236 -14.67 9.20 12.04
CA PHE A 236 -15.83 9.52 12.85
C PHE A 236 -15.59 8.99 14.26
N GLU A 237 -15.63 9.89 15.24
CA GLU A 237 -15.56 9.52 16.65
C GLU A 237 -16.94 9.67 17.28
N LYS A 238 -17.43 8.61 17.91
CA LYS A 238 -18.68 8.67 18.66
C LYS A 238 -18.43 9.46 19.94
N ILE A 239 -19.17 10.55 20.10
CA ILE A 239 -19.19 11.35 21.31
C ILE A 239 -20.60 11.28 21.91
N GLY A 240 -20.70 10.86 23.17
CA GLY A 240 -21.96 10.78 23.91
C GLY A 240 -22.53 9.37 24.08
N PRO A 241 -23.63 9.23 24.85
CA PRO A 241 -24.30 7.95 25.09
C PRO A 241 -24.89 7.37 23.80
N ASP A 242 -25.08 6.04 23.76
CA ASP A 242 -25.76 5.40 22.64
C ASP A 242 -27.17 5.99 22.44
N PRO A 243 -27.60 6.19 21.18
CA PRO A 243 -28.98 6.54 20.92
C PRO A 243 -29.88 5.42 21.45
N THR A 244 -31.02 5.77 22.03
CA THR A 244 -32.00 4.79 22.49
C THR A 244 -32.41 3.88 21.34
N PRO A 245 -32.39 2.54 21.51
CA PRO A 245 -32.73 1.62 20.44
C PRO A 245 -34.14 1.92 19.93
N VAL A 246 -34.29 2.00 18.61
CA VAL A 246 -35.59 2.24 17.98
C VAL A 246 -36.43 0.98 18.13
N THR A 247 -37.38 0.99 19.06
CA THR A 247 -38.37 -0.08 19.18
C THR A 247 -39.28 -0.02 17.95
N ASN A 248 -39.15 -0.99 17.04
CA ASN A 248 -40.10 -1.15 15.93
C ASN A 248 -41.45 -1.63 16.48
N GLU A 249 -42.31 -0.71 16.92
CA GLU A 249 -43.66 -1.00 17.39
C GLU A 249 -44.70 -1.20 16.27
N ASN A 250 -44.30 -1.35 14.99
CA ASN A 250 -45.24 -1.53 13.87
C ASN A 250 -45.18 -2.91 13.18
N SER A 251 -44.77 -3.97 13.87
CA SER A 251 -44.81 -5.34 13.33
C SER A 251 -45.81 -6.25 14.03
N ARG A 252 -46.92 -5.72 14.57
CA ARG A 252 -48.07 -6.53 15.01
C ARG A 252 -49.38 -5.74 14.93
N GLU A 253 -49.90 -5.53 13.73
CA GLU A 253 -51.34 -5.47 13.52
C GLU A 253 -51.69 -6.16 12.19
N GLY A 254 -52.58 -7.16 12.28
CA GLY A 254 -53.42 -7.66 11.18
C GLY A 254 -52.86 -8.82 10.38
#